data_AF-A0A9E5ER61-F1
#
_entry.id   AF-A0A9E5ER61-F1
#
_cell.length_a   1.000
_cell.length_b   1.000
_cell.length_c   1.000
_cell.angle_alpha   90.00
_cell.angle_beta   90.00
_cell.angle_gamma   90.00
#
_symmetry.space_group_name_H-M   'P 1'
#
loop_
_entity.id
_entity.type
_entity.pdbx_description
1 polymer ?
#
loop_
_entity_poly.entity_id
_entity_poly.type
_entity_poly.pdbx_seq_one_letter_code
_entity_poly.pdbx_strand_id
1 'polypeptide(L)'
;TTNRQASLTKIAAEVDAMIVIGSENSSNTRALERLAHDVGCKRVLRVNTAAELPADLDGVIGVTAGASAPEELVSEVLARLAPRDGVREVRAVDEDEYFPPPRHIRELQSAMDATISAMCGAPSGSRAAYNDHSLSASAVLAAL
;
A
#
# COMPACT_ATOMS: atom_id res chain seq x y z
N THR A 1 -10.22 4.06 -5.72
CA THR A 1 -9.55 5.02 -6.64
C THR A 1 -10.01 6.46 -6.40
N THR A 2 -11.31 6.74 -6.39
CA THR A 2 -11.87 8.10 -6.21
C THR A 2 -11.45 8.80 -4.91
N ASN A 3 -11.34 8.05 -3.80
CA ASN A 3 -11.04 8.64 -2.48
C ASN A 3 -9.55 9.01 -2.31
N ARG A 4 -8.64 8.19 -2.85
CA ARG A 4 -7.19 8.50 -2.86
C ARG A 4 -6.87 9.73 -3.70
N GLN A 5 -7.66 9.96 -4.75
CA GLN A 5 -7.57 11.18 -5.55
C GLN A 5 -7.96 12.42 -4.74
N ALA A 6 -9.02 12.33 -3.91
CA ALA A 6 -9.43 13.45 -3.05
C ALA A 6 -8.38 13.79 -1.97
N SER A 7 -7.74 12.79 -1.34
CA SER A 7 -6.61 13.02 -0.42
C SER A 7 -5.45 13.70 -1.14
N LEU A 8 -5.11 13.20 -2.33
CA LEU A 8 -4.00 13.70 -3.12
C LEU A 8 -4.22 15.15 -3.53
N THR A 9 -5.42 15.53 -3.97
CA THR A 9 -5.73 16.91 -4.34
C THR A 9 -5.55 17.89 -3.18
N LYS A 10 -5.92 17.50 -1.95
CA LYS A 10 -5.73 18.35 -0.76
C LYS A 10 -4.25 18.57 -0.45
N ILE A 11 -3.45 17.51 -0.53
CA ILE A 11 -2.02 17.55 -0.16
C ILE A 11 -1.19 18.18 -1.29
N ALA A 12 -1.50 17.89 -2.55
CA ALA A 12 -0.72 18.34 -3.70
C ALA A 12 -0.61 19.88 -3.81
N ALA A 13 -1.57 20.62 -3.25
CA ALA A 13 -1.52 22.08 -3.19
C ALA A 13 -0.63 22.64 -2.05
N GLU A 14 -0.35 21.83 -1.01
CA GLU A 14 0.40 22.21 0.19
C GLU A 14 1.87 21.78 0.15
N VAL A 15 2.30 21.05 -0.88
CA VAL A 15 3.63 20.45 -0.97
C VAL A 15 4.46 21.03 -2.12
N ASP A 16 5.77 21.04 -1.94
CA ASP A 16 6.74 21.49 -2.95
C ASP A 16 7.08 20.37 -3.94
N ALA A 17 7.05 19.11 -3.48
CA ALA A 17 7.17 17.95 -4.33
C ALA A 17 6.23 16.82 -3.90
N MET A 18 5.71 16.08 -4.87
CA MET A 18 4.90 14.88 -4.65
C MET A 18 5.66 13.64 -5.12
N ILE A 19 5.84 12.67 -4.24
CA ILE A 19 6.42 11.36 -4.53
C ILE A 19 5.29 10.35 -4.63
N VAL A 20 5.20 9.66 -5.78
CA VAL A 20 4.24 8.60 -6.05
C VAL A 20 4.97 7.27 -6.10
N ILE A 21 4.75 6.41 -5.11
CA ILE A 21 5.40 5.11 -5.00
C ILE A 21 4.60 4.07 -5.81
N GLY A 22 5.28 3.45 -6.78
CA GLY A 22 4.77 2.31 -7.52
C GLY A 22 5.32 2.20 -8.95
N SER A 23 4.99 1.08 -9.59
CA SER A 23 5.51 0.75 -10.91
C SER A 23 4.84 1.50 -12.05
N GLU A 24 5.59 1.66 -13.14
CA GLU A 24 5.09 2.28 -14.38
C GLU A 24 3.95 1.48 -15.01
N ASN A 25 3.91 0.17 -14.80
CA ASN A 25 2.88 -0.71 -15.36
C ASN A 25 1.57 -0.68 -14.54
N SER A 26 1.55 -0.01 -13.39
CA SER A 26 0.36 0.13 -12.57
C SER A 26 -0.51 1.29 -13.06
N SER A 27 -1.70 0.97 -13.58
CA SER A 27 -2.69 1.97 -14.00
C SER A 27 -3.07 2.91 -12.84
N ASN A 28 -3.13 2.40 -11.61
CA ASN A 28 -3.44 3.19 -10.43
C ASN A 28 -2.30 4.16 -10.08
N THR A 29 -1.05 3.72 -10.16
CA THR A 29 0.11 4.59 -9.92
C THR A 29 0.17 5.72 -10.95
N ARG A 30 -0.03 5.41 -12.24
CA ARG A 30 -0.09 6.43 -13.31
C ARG A 30 -1.26 7.41 -13.13
N ALA A 31 -2.39 6.94 -12.62
CA ALA A 31 -3.53 7.80 -12.35
C ALA A 31 -3.24 8.80 -11.21
N LEU A 32 -2.54 8.37 -10.16
CA LEU A 32 -2.10 9.24 -9.07
C LEU A 32 -1.05 10.26 -9.53
N GLU A 33 -0.08 9.82 -10.32
CA GLU A 33 0.95 10.68 -10.93
C GLU A 33 0.33 11.78 -11.81
N ARG A 34 -0.57 11.41 -12.72
CA ARG A 34 -1.29 12.39 -13.56
C ARG A 34 -2.09 13.37 -12.73
N LEU A 35 -2.81 12.89 -11.71
CA LEU A 35 -3.58 13.78 -10.85
C LEU A 35 -2.68 14.78 -10.12
N ALA A 36 -1.51 14.37 -9.63
CA ALA A 36 -0.57 15.28 -8.99
C ALA A 36 -0.11 16.40 -9.96
N HIS A 37 0.12 16.06 -11.23
CA HIS A 37 0.40 17.05 -12.27
C HIS A 37 -0.81 17.95 -12.57
N ASP A 38 -2.01 17.39 -12.70
CA ASP A 38 -3.23 18.13 -13.04
C ASP A 38 -3.63 19.14 -11.94
N VAL A 39 -3.33 18.81 -10.67
CA VAL A 39 -3.55 19.72 -9.53
C VAL A 39 -2.50 20.86 -9.48
N GLY A 40 -1.45 20.78 -10.30
CA GLY A 40 -0.44 21.82 -10.41
C GLY A 40 0.72 21.69 -9.43
N CYS A 41 1.00 20.48 -8.95
CA CYS A 41 2.15 20.24 -8.08
C CYS A 41 3.46 20.60 -8.81
N LYS A 42 4.31 21.43 -8.18
CA LYS A 42 5.52 22.00 -8.83
C LYS A 42 6.47 20.91 -9.33
N ARG A 43 6.62 19.84 -8.56
CA ARG A 43 7.47 18.70 -8.86
C ARG A 43 6.74 17.41 -8.50
N VAL A 44 6.65 16.48 -9.45
CA VAL A 44 6.08 15.15 -9.24
C VAL A 44 7.12 14.12 -9.64
N LEU A 45 7.34 13.13 -8.78
CA LEU A 45 8.32 12.06 -8.98
C LEU A 45 7.64 10.72 -8.74
N ARG A 46 7.68 9.85 -9.74
CA ARG A 46 7.29 8.44 -9.57
C ARG A 46 8.52 7.61 -9.32
N VAL A 47 8.49 6.77 -8.28
CA VAL A 47 9.61 5.90 -7.89
C VAL A 47 9.13 4.48 -7.64
N ASN A 48 9.94 3.48 -8.00
CA ASN A 48 9.68 2.09 -7.60
C ASN A 48 10.28 1.79 -6.23
N THR A 49 11.43 2.39 -5.92
CA THR A 49 12.21 2.13 -4.71
C THR A 49 12.70 3.43 -4.07
N ALA A 50 13.02 3.40 -2.77
CA ALA A 50 13.57 4.56 -2.07
C ALA A 50 14.93 5.03 -2.63
N ALA A 51 15.66 4.17 -3.35
CA ALA A 51 16.94 4.50 -3.96
C ALA A 51 16.82 5.44 -5.17
N GLU A 52 15.65 5.49 -5.82
CA GLU A 52 15.37 6.39 -6.96
C GLU A 52 15.09 7.83 -6.52
N LEU A 53 15.01 8.09 -5.20
CA LEU A 53 14.78 9.43 -4.68
C LEU A 53 15.97 10.33 -4.97
N PRO A 54 15.76 11.48 -5.62
CA PRO A 54 16.83 12.42 -5.89
C PRO A 54 17.24 13.14 -4.60
N ALA A 55 18.52 13.50 -4.51
CA ALA A 55 19.10 14.11 -3.30
C ALA A 55 18.78 15.60 -3.15
N ASP A 56 18.19 16.23 -4.16
CA ASP A 56 17.88 17.66 -4.23
C ASP A 56 16.43 17.98 -3.79
N LEU A 57 15.81 17.10 -3.02
CA LEU A 57 14.49 17.35 -2.44
C LEU A 57 14.60 18.25 -1.22
N ASP A 58 13.84 19.34 -1.22
CA ASP A 58 13.77 20.30 -0.14
C ASP A 58 12.33 20.83 0.02
N GLY A 59 12.01 21.36 1.20
CA GLY A 59 10.68 21.86 1.55
C GLY A 59 9.71 20.76 1.98
N VAL A 60 8.41 21.00 1.76
CA VAL A 60 7.37 20.05 2.17
C VAL A 60 7.20 18.99 1.10
N ILE A 61 7.45 17.72 1.46
CA ILE A 61 7.38 16.58 0.55
C ILE A 61 6.13 15.75 0.84
N GLY A 62 5.24 15.66 -0.15
CA GLY A 62 4.11 14.74 -0.13
C GLY A 62 4.54 13.35 -0.57
N VAL A 63 4.15 12.32 0.17
CA VAL A 63 4.39 10.92 -0.20
C VAL A 63 3.04 10.22 -0.32
N THR A 64 2.82 9.57 -1.46
CA THR A 64 1.62 8.75 -1.71
C THR A 64 2.04 7.43 -2.37
N ALA A 65 1.24 6.39 -2.16
CA ALA A 65 1.53 5.07 -2.68
C ALA A 65 0.28 4.47 -3.33
N GLY A 66 0.50 3.72 -4.42
CA GLY A 66 -0.56 2.92 -5.02
C GLY A 66 -1.10 1.87 -4.03
N ALA A 67 -2.32 1.37 -4.25
CA ALA A 67 -2.92 0.33 -3.40
C ALA A 67 -2.09 -0.97 -3.34
N SER A 68 -1.23 -1.19 -4.34
CA SER A 68 -0.35 -2.36 -4.46
C SER A 68 1.06 -2.15 -3.88
N ALA A 69 1.36 -0.97 -3.34
CA ALA A 69 2.68 -0.68 -2.79
C ALA A 69 2.75 -1.15 -1.31
N PRO A 70 3.72 -1.99 -0.94
CA PRO A 70 3.93 -2.41 0.45
C PRO A 70 4.16 -1.23 1.39
N GLU A 71 3.69 -1.34 2.63
CA GLU A 71 3.92 -0.33 3.67
C GLU A 71 5.41 -0.20 4.02
N GLU A 72 6.19 -1.27 3.87
CA GLU A 72 7.64 -1.22 4.06
C GLU A 72 8.30 -0.23 3.11
N LEU A 73 7.88 -0.17 1.83
CA LEU A 73 8.45 0.77 0.86
C LEU A 73 8.15 2.23 1.25
N VAL A 74 6.96 2.50 1.78
CA VAL A 74 6.62 3.83 2.28
C VAL A 74 7.54 4.20 3.45
N SER A 75 7.76 3.26 4.36
CA SER A 75 8.66 3.44 5.51
C SER A 75 10.11 3.67 5.08
N GLU A 76 10.60 2.94 4.08
CA GLU A 76 11.94 3.15 3.50
C GLU A 76 12.09 4.52 2.86
N VAL A 77 11.07 4.98 2.11
CA VAL A 77 11.05 6.31 1.51
C VAL A 77 11.10 7.39 2.60
N LEU A 78 10.30 7.26 3.65
CA LEU A 78 10.32 8.19 4.78
C LEU A 78 11.67 8.19 5.51
N ALA A 79 12.28 7.02 5.71
CA ALA A 79 13.59 6.90 6.32
C ALA A 79 14.68 7.57 5.46
N ARG A 80 14.57 7.45 4.12
CA ARG A 80 15.51 8.08 3.19
C ARG A 80 15.37 9.60 3.14
N LEU A 81 14.15 10.11 3.23
CA LEU A 81 13.87 11.55 3.28
C LEU A 81 14.34 12.19 4.60
N ALA A 82 14.41 11.40 5.69
CA ALA A 82 14.87 11.83 7.01
C ALA A 82 14.23 13.17 7.46
N PRO A 83 12.89 13.23 7.61
CA PRO A 83 12.16 14.46 7.85
C PRO A 83 12.57 15.11 9.18
N ARG A 84 12.86 16.42 9.15
CA ARG A 84 13.29 17.19 10.33
C ARG A 84 12.13 17.63 11.22
N ASP A 85 11.02 18.04 10.60
CA ASP A 85 9.83 18.55 11.29
C ASP A 85 8.78 17.47 11.55
N GLY A 86 9.13 16.20 11.31
CA GLY A 86 8.27 15.03 11.49
C GLY A 86 7.44 14.67 10.27
N VAL A 87 6.56 13.68 10.46
CA VAL A 87 5.67 13.14 9.41
C VAL A 87 4.23 13.40 9.83
N ARG A 88 3.43 13.98 8.92
CA ARG A 88 1.99 14.16 9.11
C ARG A 88 1.24 13.20 8.19
N GLU A 89 0.55 12.24 8.78
CA GLU A 89 -0.35 11.36 8.04
C GLU A 89 -1.66 12.09 7.73
N VAL A 90 -2.10 12.04 6.47
CA VAL A 90 -3.35 12.64 6.02
C VAL A 90 -4.21 11.55 5.41
N ARG A 91 -5.23 11.12 6.15
CA ARG A 91 -6.28 10.22 5.67
C ARG A 91 -7.52 11.04 5.33
N ALA A 92 -8.01 10.98 4.09
CA ALA A 92 -9.27 11.63 3.75
C ALA A 92 -10.50 10.74 3.99
N VAL A 93 -10.33 9.41 3.98
CA VAL A 93 -11.40 8.42 4.16
C VAL A 93 -10.80 7.14 4.76
N ASP A 94 -11.39 6.59 5.82
CA ASP A 94 -11.11 5.22 6.30
C ASP A 94 -11.86 4.22 5.40
N GLU A 95 -11.12 3.32 4.75
CA GLU A 95 -11.67 2.30 3.85
C GLU A 95 -11.57 0.92 4.53
N ASP A 96 -12.68 0.40 5.05
CA ASP A 96 -12.82 -0.96 5.62
C ASP A 96 -13.54 -1.91 4.62
N GLU A 97 -13.20 -1.84 3.34
CA GLU A 97 -13.84 -2.69 2.32
C GLU A 97 -13.10 -4.03 2.19
N TYR A 98 -13.75 -5.11 2.64
CA TYR A 98 -13.25 -6.48 2.56
C TYR A 98 -13.88 -7.23 1.39
N PHE A 99 -13.04 -7.80 0.53
CA PHE A 99 -13.48 -8.62 -0.61
C PHE A 99 -13.18 -10.10 -0.35
N PRO A 100 -14.16 -10.90 0.12
CA PRO A 100 -13.92 -12.30 0.43
C PRO A 100 -13.58 -13.09 -0.84
N PRO A 101 -12.70 -14.09 -0.76
CA PRO A 101 -12.38 -14.95 -1.88
C PRO A 101 -13.63 -15.69 -2.42
N PRO A 102 -13.68 -16.01 -3.73
CA PRO A 102 -14.75 -16.79 -4.33
C PRO A 102 -14.99 -18.12 -3.61
N ARG A 103 -16.24 -18.60 -3.60
CA ARG A 103 -16.65 -19.81 -2.85
C ARG A 103 -15.75 -21.03 -3.13
N HIS A 104 -15.43 -21.27 -4.41
CA HIS A 104 -14.57 -22.38 -4.82
C HIS A 104 -13.17 -22.34 -4.19
N ILE A 105 -12.58 -21.15 -4.01
CA ILE A 105 -11.26 -20.99 -3.37
C ILE A 105 -11.36 -21.25 -1.88
N ARG A 106 -12.43 -20.79 -1.22
CA ARG A 106 -12.68 -21.07 0.20
C ARG A 106 -12.89 -22.56 0.47
N GLU A 107 -13.60 -23.25 -0.43
CA GLU A 107 -13.80 -24.70 -0.37
C GLU A 107 -12.48 -25.46 -0.54
N LEU A 108 -11.64 -25.04 -1.49
CA LEU A 108 -10.31 -25.61 -1.70
C LEU A 108 -9.40 -25.42 -0.47
N GLN A 109 -9.35 -24.20 0.08
CA GLN A 109 -8.59 -23.90 1.30
C GLN A 109 -9.03 -24.78 2.47
N SER A 110 -10.34 -24.92 2.67
CA SER A 110 -10.91 -25.77 3.73
C SER A 110 -10.53 -27.25 3.55
N ALA A 111 -10.53 -27.74 2.30
CA ALA A 111 -10.14 -29.11 1.98
C ALA A 111 -8.64 -29.36 2.20
N MET A 112 -7.78 -28.39 1.86
CA MET A 112 -6.34 -28.47 2.10
C MET A 112 -6.04 -28.50 3.60
N ASP A 113 -6.67 -27.64 4.40
CA ASP A 113 -6.50 -27.61 5.86
C ASP A 113 -6.93 -28.93 6.53
N ALA A 114 -8.06 -29.51 6.10
CA ALA A 114 -8.53 -30.80 6.59
C ALA A 114 -7.53 -31.92 6.28
N THR A 115 -6.95 -31.90 5.08
CA THR A 115 -5.95 -32.87 4.64
C THR A 115 -4.65 -32.75 5.43
N ILE A 116 -4.13 -31.53 5.61
CA ILE A 116 -2.93 -31.26 6.42
C ILE A 116 -3.14 -31.69 7.87
N SER A 117 -4.31 -31.39 8.44
CA SER A 117 -4.63 -31.78 9.81
C SER A 117 -4.66 -33.30 9.98
N ALA A 118 -5.25 -34.02 9.02
CA ALA A 118 -5.30 -35.48 9.01
C ALA A 118 -3.91 -36.11 8.84
N MET A 119 -3.03 -35.52 8.02
CA MET A 119 -1.70 -36.06 7.74
C MET A 119 -0.67 -35.73 8.82
N CYS A 120 -0.75 -34.55 9.44
CA CYS A 120 0.22 -34.07 10.42
C CYS A 120 -0.25 -34.24 11.88
N GLY A 121 -1.44 -34.80 12.10
CA GLY A 121 -2.00 -35.02 13.45
C GLY A 121 -2.30 -33.72 14.21
N ALA A 122 -2.47 -32.61 13.49
CA ALA A 122 -2.83 -31.34 14.10
C ALA A 122 -4.30 -31.38 14.56
N PRO A 123 -4.66 -30.79 15.72
CA PRO A 123 -6.02 -30.85 16.24
C PRO A 123 -7.00 -30.19 15.26
N SER A 124 -7.94 -30.99 14.76
CA SER A 124 -9.06 -30.57 13.92
C SER A 124 -10.06 -29.74 14.73
N GLY A 125 -9.73 -28.48 14.97
CA GLY A 125 -10.65 -27.57 15.66
C GLY A 125 -10.07 -26.32 16.31
N SER A 126 -8.76 -26.04 16.21
CA SER A 126 -8.17 -24.85 16.85
C SER A 126 -7.27 -24.03 15.92
N ARG A 127 -7.83 -23.59 14.81
CA ARG A 127 -7.43 -22.31 14.24
C ARG A 127 -8.71 -21.62 13.80
N ALA A 128 -9.00 -20.50 14.47
CA ALA A 128 -10.13 -19.63 14.19
C ALA A 128 -10.35 -19.54 12.68
N ALA A 129 -11.62 -19.60 12.23
CA ALA A 129 -12.05 -19.36 10.86
C ALA A 129 -11.02 -18.47 10.16
N TYR A 130 -10.29 -19.03 9.18
CA TYR A 130 -9.09 -18.43 8.58
C TYR A 130 -9.32 -16.93 8.38
N ASN A 131 -8.78 -16.12 9.29
CA ASN A 131 -9.15 -14.71 9.39
C ASN A 131 -8.26 -13.92 8.45
N ASP A 132 -8.45 -14.16 7.14
CA ASP A 132 -7.73 -13.47 6.07
C ASP A 132 -7.85 -11.94 6.17
N HIS A 133 -8.92 -11.45 6.80
CA HIS A 133 -9.15 -10.05 7.11
C HIS A 133 -8.06 -9.43 8.00
N SER A 134 -7.38 -10.21 8.82
CA SER A 134 -6.36 -9.72 9.78
C SER A 134 -4.92 -9.80 9.26
N LEU A 135 -4.70 -10.43 8.11
CA LEU A 135 -3.38 -10.66 7.55
C LEU A 135 -3.16 -9.74 6.35
N SER A 136 -2.18 -8.85 6.45
CA SER A 136 -1.79 -8.02 5.32
C SER A 136 -1.12 -8.89 4.24
N ALA A 137 -1.30 -8.52 2.97
CA ALA A 137 -0.66 -9.21 1.85
C ALA A 137 0.88 -9.20 1.98
N SER A 138 1.45 -8.13 2.56
CA SER A 138 2.90 -8.03 2.79
C SER A 138 3.39 -9.08 3.79
N ALA A 139 2.66 -9.28 4.89
CA ALA A 139 3.02 -10.28 5.90
C ALA A 139 3.01 -11.72 5.35
N VAL A 140 2.08 -12.03 4.43
CA VAL A 140 2.04 -13.35 3.77
C VAL A 140 3.22 -13.54 2.82
N LEU A 141 3.59 -12.51 2.05
CA LEU A 141 4.72 -12.56 1.11
C LEU A 141 6.08 -12.67 1.83
N ALA A 142 6.24 -12.04 2.98
CA ALA A 142 7.47 -12.12 3.77
C ALA A 142 7.70 -13.51 4.40
N ALA A 143 6.66 -14.34 4.48
CA ALA A 143 6.70 -15.68 5.08
C ALA A 143 6.89 -16.82 4.06
N LEU A 144 6.94 -16.50 2.76
CA LEU A 144 7.22 -17.42 1.65
C LEU A 144 8.71 -17.48 1.33
#